data_AF-A0A6V7M4V0-F1
#
_entry.id   AF-A0A6V7M4V0-F1
#
_cell.length_a   1.000
_cell.length_b   1.000
_cell.length_c   1.000
_cell.angle_alpha   90.00
_cell.angle_beta   90.00
_cell.angle_gamma   90.00
#
_symmetry.space_group_name_H-M   'P 1'
#
loop_
_entity.id
_entity.type
_entity.pdbx_description
1 polymer ?
#
loop_
_entity_poly.entity_id
_entity_poly.type
_entity_poly.pdbx_seq_one_letter_code
_entity_poly.pdbx_strand_id
1 'polypeptide(L)' 'IHGLRHENLNPFIGCLTEPARPCLVSEYCARGSLEDVLVQDEIKLDWSFRLSLLTDLVR' A
#
# COMPACT_ATOMS: atom_id res chain seq x y z
N ILE A 1 -1.85 -17.94 -6.17
CA ILE A 1 -2.21 -16.53 -5.88
C ILE A 1 -3.16 -16.33 -4.68
N HIS A 2 -3.85 -17.37 -4.17
CA HIS A 2 -4.74 -17.22 -3.01
C HIS A 2 -4.06 -16.90 -1.66
N GLY A 3 -2.73 -17.05 -1.56
CA GLY A 3 -1.98 -16.85 -0.31
C GLY A 3 -1.60 -15.39 0.02
N LEU A 4 -1.90 -14.42 -0.85
CA LEU A 4 -1.51 -13.01 -0.70
C LEU A 4 -2.69 -12.06 -0.41
N ARG A 5 -3.82 -12.60 0.05
CA ARG A 5 -4.98 -11.78 0.43
C ARG A 5 -4.87 -11.42 1.91
N HIS A 6 -4.56 -10.16 2.19
CA HIS A 6 -4.48 -9.59 3.53
C HIS A 6 -5.04 -8.16 3.53
N GLU A 7 -5.56 -7.68 4.66
CA GLU A 7 -6.17 -6.35 4.74
C GLU A 7 -5.15 -5.21 4.56
N ASN A 8 -3.89 -5.43 4.96
CA ASN A 8 -2.79 -4.47 4.82
C ASN A 8 -1.98 -4.63 3.51
N LEU A 9 -2.42 -5.49 2.60
CA LEU A 9 -1.81 -5.64 1.28
C LEU A 9 -2.73 -5.06 0.21
N ASN A 10 -2.16 -4.29 -0.72
CA ASN A 10 -2.91 -3.79 -1.87
C ASN A 10 -3.38 -4.98 -2.73
N PRO A 11 -4.70 -5.18 -2.92
CA PRO A 11 -5.20 -6.30 -3.69
C PRO A 11 -4.67 -6.32 -5.12
N PHE A 12 -4.08 -7.45 -5.50
CA PHE A 12 -3.70 -7.73 -6.87
C PHE A 12 -4.93 -8.18 -7.66
N ILE A 13 -5.23 -7.49 -8.76
CA ILE A 13 -6.37 -7.77 -9.63
C ILE A 13 -5.95 -8.69 -10.77
N GLY A 14 -4.80 -8.43 -11.40
CA GLY A 14 -4.33 -9.20 -12.53
C GLY A 14 -3.11 -8.59 -13.22
N CYS A 15 -2.71 -9.17 -14.35
CA CYS A 15 -1.58 -8.66 -15.13
C CYS A 15 -1.85 -8.78 -16.63
N LEU A 16 -1.30 -7.85 -17.40
CA LEU A 16 -1.13 -8.00 -18.83
C LEU A 16 0.20 -8.72 -19.07
N THR A 17 0.15 -9.85 -19.76
CA THR A 17 1.33 -10.67 -20.07
C THR A 17 1.79 -10.51 -21.52
N GLU A 18 1.35 -9.45 -22.19
CA GLU A 18 1.74 -9.16 -23.57
C GLU A 18 3.26 -8.88 -23.63
N PRO A 19 4.02 -9.57 -24.52
CA PRO A 19 5.47 -9.47 -24.54
C PRO A 19 6.03 -8.06 -24.71
N ALA A 20 5.33 -7.20 -25.45
CA ALA A 20 5.78 -5.84 -25.72
C ALA A 20 5.54 -4.88 -24.54
N ARG A 21 4.54 -5.16 -23.69
CA ARG A 21 4.06 -4.24 -22.64
C ARG A 21 3.49 -5.02 -21.45
N PRO A 22 4.33 -5.72 -20.67
CA PRO A 22 3.84 -6.35 -19.46
C PRO A 22 3.38 -5.28 -18.46
N CYS A 23 2.26 -5.50 -17.77
CA CYS A 23 1.80 -4.62 -16.71
C CYS A 23 1.12 -5.38 -15.57
N LEU A 24 1.14 -4.79 -14.38
CA LEU A 24 0.42 -5.27 -13.20
C LEU A 24 -0.77 -4.35 -12.93
N VAL A 25 -1.88 -4.94 -12.52
CA VAL A 25 -3.11 -4.24 -12.16
C VAL A 25 -3.43 -4.58 -10.71
N SER A 26 -3.49 -3.54 -9.89
CA SER A 26 -3.85 -3.59 -8.47
C SER A 26 -4.89 -2.51 -8.19
N GLU A 27 -5.52 -2.55 -7.02
CA GLU A 27 -6.43 -1.48 -6.61
C GLU A 27 -5.69 -0.14 -6.46
N TYR A 28 -6.41 0.95 -6.75
CA TYR A 28 -5.88 2.30 -6.68
C TYR A 28 -5.96 2.85 -5.26
N CYS A 29 -4.81 3.19 -4.67
CA CYS A 29 -4.71 3.79 -3.34
C CYS A 29 -4.87 5.32 -3.42
N ALA A 30 -6.11 5.80 -3.32
CA ALA A 30 -6.43 7.22 -3.52
C ALA A 30 -5.78 8.21 -2.52
N ARG A 31 -5.25 7.72 -1.39
CA ARG A 31 -4.59 8.56 -0.37
C ARG A 31 -3.10 8.78 -0.62
N GLY A 32 -2.54 8.22 -1.69
CA GLY A 32 -1.11 8.27 -1.95
C GLY A 32 -0.34 7.26 -1.12
N SER A 33 0.97 7.49 -1.04
CA SER A 33 1.94 6.61 -0.40
C SER A 33 2.15 6.97 1.08
N LEU A 34 2.79 6.06 1.82
CA LEU A 34 3.25 6.35 3.17
C LEU A 34 4.32 7.46 3.17
N GLU A 35 5.13 7.57 2.12
CA GLU A 35 6.12 8.65 1.98
C GLU A 35 5.45 10.02 1.96
N ASP A 36 4.35 10.16 1.21
CA ASP A 36 3.56 11.41 1.16
C ASP A 36 3.08 11.81 2.56
N VAL A 37 2.65 10.84 3.36
CA VAL A 37 2.23 11.06 4.76
C VAL A 37 3.40 11.44 5.65
N LEU A 38 4.57 10.85 5.45
CA LEU A 38 5.76 11.10 6.28
C LEU A 38 6.40 12.47 5.99
N VAL A 39 6.28 12.98 4.76
CA VAL A 39 6.85 14.28 4.35
C VAL A 39 5.89 15.43 4.63
N GLN A 40 4.59 15.18 4.82
CA GLN A 40 3.60 16.22 5.06
C GLN A 40 3.65 16.75 6.50
N ASP A 41 4.29 17.91 6.71
CA ASP A 41 4.45 18.56 8.02
C ASP A 41 3.12 18.89 8.75
N GLU A 42 2.02 19.03 8.02
CA GLU A 42 0.67 19.25 8.59
C GLU A 42 0.12 18.02 9.32
N ILE A 43 0.63 16.82 9.04
CA ILE A 43 0.20 15.58 9.68
C ILE A 43 0.99 15.39 10.97
N LYS A 44 0.31 15.47 12.11
CA LYS A 44 0.93 15.16 13.41
C LYS A 44 1.09 13.65 13.58
N LEU A 45 2.30 13.16 13.31
CA LEU A 45 2.72 11.79 13.60
C LEU A 45 3.06 11.63 15.08
N ASP A 46 2.06 11.59 15.95
CA ASP A 46 2.25 11.23 17.35
C ASP A 46 2.62 9.75 17.52
N TRP A 47 3.01 9.35 18.73
CA TRP A 47 3.48 7.98 18.97
C TRP A 47 2.41 6.92 18.71
N SER A 48 1.14 7.22 19.04
CA SER A 48 0.01 6.33 18.76
C SER A 48 -0.15 6.06 17.28
N PHE A 49 -0.10 7.11 16.45
CA PHE A 49 -0.25 6.95 15.00
C PHE A 49 0.95 6.24 14.37
N ARG A 50 2.17 6.51 14.84
CA ARG A 50 3.36 5.75 14.41
C ARG A 50 3.24 4.26 14.74
N LEU A 51 2.76 3.95 15.95
CA LEU A 51 2.60 2.57 16.38
C LEU A 51 1.52 1.84 15.59
N SER A 52 0.42 2.50 15.19
CA SER A 52 -0.58 1.87 14.31
C SER A 52 0.01 1.51 12.95
N LEU A 53 0.79 2.42 12.33
CA LEU A 53 1.47 2.15 11.06
C LEU A 53 2.44 0.96 11.16
N LEU A 54 3.23 0.88 12.24
CA LEU A 54 4.14 -0.25 12.48
C LEU A 54 3.37 -1.55 12.74
N THR A 55 2.24 -1.48 13.43
CA THR A 55 1.38 -2.64 13.69
C THR A 55 0.79 -3.18 12.40
N ASP A 56 0.31 -2.30 11.51
CA ASP A 56 -0.23 -2.68 10.21
C ASP A 56 0.85 -3.23 9.26
N LEU A 57 2.11 -2.81 9.43
CA LEU A 57 3.23 -3.35 8.66
C LEU A 57 3.61 -4.78 9.07
N VAL A 58 3.57 -5.08 10.38
CA VAL A 58 3.99 -6.38 10.93
C VAL A 58 2.88 -7.42 10.85
N ARG A 59 1.61 -7.00 10.91
CA ARG A 59 0.44 -7.87 10.78
C ARG A 59 0.12 -8.14 9.32
#